data_AF-A0A8H4VYV5-F1
#
_entry.id   AF-A0A8H4VYV5-F1
#
_cell.length_a   1.000
_cell.length_b   1.000
_cell.length_c   1.000
_cell.angle_alpha   90.00
_cell.angle_beta   90.00
_cell.angle_gamma   90.00
#
_symmetry.space_group_name_H-M   'P 1'
#
loop_
_entity.id
_entity.type
_entity.pdbx_description
1 polymer ?
#
loop_
_entity_poly.entity_id
_entity_poly.type
_entity_poly.pdbx_seq_one_letter_code
_entity_poly.pdbx_strand_id
1 'polypeptide(L)'
;MSLAGADLTSSQFHDALRDGLIDFQEKQNPQNAIALCGTCHTNFDHVYNPSFFFLPTDLNYFLNYERQDRKRRRKLGRRTGTIPARMCPTAQTYQDHQRHQEVEGAGLGGLYTRIVINDFLPQYPGRAPFQPGPSEYGATKSWTGSPMASLQRAVLMLRKLNLYGIPREIRDALRQLQDAYSEELDLDGSDTSSEGCIEPREPEENDLEEGGGGKYEYKRREPRTKSEQSGAEQRSASGNREQDNEEHKVNKDEGCTSNSEDKALQPGNSSSRFWRWGPSATSDDAAKFFQRVL
;
A
#
# COMPACT_ATOMS: atom_id res chain seq x y z
N MET A 1 -15.91 4.20 7.40
CA MET A 1 -14.75 3.69 6.61
C MET A 1 -13.61 3.59 7.62
N SER A 2 -12.86 2.49 7.63
CA SER A 2 -11.69 2.34 8.51
C SER A 2 -10.43 2.27 7.65
N LEU A 3 -9.31 2.75 8.18
CA LEU A 3 -8.01 2.60 7.54
C LEU A 3 -7.48 1.20 7.88
N ALA A 4 -7.17 0.41 6.84
CA ALA A 4 -6.39 -0.81 6.98
C ALA A 4 -4.98 -0.57 6.44
N GLY A 5 -4.00 -1.31 6.95
CA GLY A 5 -2.66 -1.34 6.37
C GLY A 5 -2.08 -2.75 6.38
N ALA A 6 -0.85 -2.89 5.87
CA ALA A 6 -0.15 -4.16 6.01
C ALA A 6 0.03 -4.47 7.51
N ASP A 7 -0.55 -5.59 7.96
CA ASP A 7 -0.56 -5.98 9.37
C ASP A 7 0.76 -6.67 9.74
N LEU A 8 1.82 -5.86 9.76
CA LEU A 8 3.12 -6.26 10.26
C LEU A 8 3.17 -6.05 11.77
N THR A 9 3.68 -7.03 12.50
CA THR A 9 4.11 -6.82 13.89
C THR A 9 5.20 -5.75 13.95
N SER A 10 5.40 -5.10 15.10
CA SER A 10 6.40 -4.02 15.22
C SER A 10 7.82 -4.49 14.85
N SER A 11 8.18 -5.74 15.18
CA SER A 11 9.47 -6.31 14.78
C SER A 11 9.55 -6.52 13.27
N GLN A 12 8.52 -7.14 12.67
CA GLN A 12 8.47 -7.35 11.22
C GLN A 12 8.53 -6.05 10.42
N PHE A 13 7.94 -4.97 10.93
CA PHE A 13 8.01 -3.65 10.31
C PHE A 13 9.45 -3.11 10.29
N HIS A 14 10.14 -3.15 11.43
CA HIS A 14 11.53 -2.68 11.50
C HIS A 14 12.49 -3.55 10.69
N ASP A 15 12.27 -4.87 10.66
CA ASP A 15 13.04 -5.79 9.81
C ASP A 15 12.82 -5.45 8.33
N ALA A 16 11.57 -5.30 7.89
CA ALA A 16 11.26 -4.93 6.51
C ALA A 16 11.86 -3.56 6.12
N LEU A 17 11.85 -2.59 7.03
CA LEU A 17 12.45 -1.28 6.80
C LEU A 17 13.98 -1.38 6.66
N ARG A 18 14.64 -2.07 7.59
CA ARG A 18 16.09 -2.30 7.56
C ARG A 18 16.53 -3.01 6.28
N ASP A 19 15.74 -4.00 5.85
CA ASP A 19 16.07 -4.84 4.70
C ASP A 19 15.65 -4.20 3.36
N GLY A 20 15.16 -2.95 3.38
CA GLY A 20 14.76 -2.17 2.22
C GLY A 20 13.54 -2.74 1.48
N LEU A 21 12.65 -3.44 2.19
CA LEU A 21 11.45 -4.09 1.66
C LEU A 21 10.20 -3.20 1.71
N ILE A 22 10.29 -2.03 2.34
CA ILE A 22 9.26 -0.98 2.38
C ILE A 22 9.91 0.40 2.20
N ASP A 23 9.14 1.36 1.68
CA ASP A 23 9.59 2.72 1.35
C ASP A 23 9.10 3.80 2.34
N PHE A 24 8.44 3.42 3.43
CA PHE A 24 7.88 4.34 4.43
C PHE A 24 8.42 4.07 5.84
N GLN A 25 8.57 5.13 6.63
CA GLN A 25 9.31 5.11 7.90
C GLN A 25 8.48 4.67 9.13
N GLU A 26 7.15 4.77 9.05
CA GLU A 26 6.25 4.55 10.19
C GLU A 26 5.08 3.63 9.82
N LYS A 27 4.62 2.81 10.76
CA LYS A 27 3.50 1.88 10.52
C LYS A 27 2.20 2.62 10.15
N GLN A 28 1.96 3.78 10.76
CA GLN A 28 0.78 4.63 10.54
C GLN A 28 0.91 5.55 9.32
N ASN A 29 1.94 5.37 8.48
CA ASN A 29 2.12 6.20 7.31
C ASN A 29 0.93 6.08 6.35
N PRO A 30 0.38 7.19 5.81
CA PRO A 30 -0.72 7.15 4.83
C PRO A 30 -0.44 6.29 3.59
N GLN A 31 0.83 6.12 3.20
CA GLN A 31 1.21 5.24 2.11
C GLN A 31 0.97 3.75 2.41
N ASN A 32 0.86 3.37 3.68
CA ASN A 32 0.47 2.03 4.10
C ASN A 32 -1.05 1.93 4.36
N ALA A 33 -1.83 2.98 4.10
CA ALA A 33 -3.24 3.03 4.45
C ALA A 33 -4.16 2.88 3.23
N ILE A 34 -5.16 2.01 3.35
CA ILE A 34 -6.27 1.89 2.41
C ILE A 34 -7.60 2.09 3.15
N ALA A 35 -8.47 2.89 2.55
CA ALA A 35 -9.78 3.15 3.10
C ALA A 35 -10.75 2.05 2.66
N LEU A 36 -11.35 1.34 3.61
CA LEU A 36 -12.26 0.22 3.35
C LEU A 36 -13.61 0.40 4.07
N CYS A 37 -14.68 -0.17 3.50
CA CYS A 37 -15.95 -0.33 4.22
C CYS A 37 -15.80 -1.39 5.32
N GLY A 38 -16.72 -1.44 6.29
CA GLY A 38 -16.60 -2.36 7.43
C GLY A 38 -16.45 -3.82 7.00
N THR A 39 -17.25 -4.29 6.04
CA THR A 39 -17.18 -5.67 5.54
C THR A 39 -15.86 -5.97 4.83
N CYS A 40 -15.37 -5.07 3.97
CA CYS A 40 -14.09 -5.24 3.29
C CYS A 40 -12.92 -5.18 4.27
N HIS A 41 -13.00 -4.32 5.29
CA HIS A 41 -11.99 -4.18 6.33
C HIS A 41 -11.82 -5.49 7.11
N THR A 42 -12.90 -6.08 7.63
CA THR A 42 -12.87 -7.39 8.31
C THR A 42 -12.29 -8.50 7.44
N ASN A 43 -12.64 -8.51 6.14
CA ASN A 43 -12.20 -9.54 5.20
C ASN A 43 -10.77 -9.32 4.68
N PHE A 44 -10.28 -8.08 4.71
CA PHE A 44 -8.91 -7.72 4.39
C PHE A 44 -7.99 -8.09 5.55
N ASP A 45 -8.34 -7.70 6.78
CA ASP A 45 -7.47 -7.81 7.97
C ASP A 45 -7.31 -9.23 8.51
N HIS A 46 -8.15 -10.18 8.12
CA HIS A 46 -8.06 -11.56 8.61
C HIS A 46 -6.67 -12.17 8.33
N VAL A 47 -5.86 -12.36 9.39
CA VAL A 47 -4.43 -12.69 9.29
C VAL A 47 -4.16 -14.00 8.55
N TYR A 48 -4.90 -15.06 8.88
CA TYR A 48 -4.65 -16.41 8.33
C TYR A 48 -5.43 -16.72 7.07
N ASN A 49 -6.56 -16.06 6.87
CA ASN A 49 -7.50 -16.37 5.80
C ASN A 49 -8.15 -15.09 5.26
N PRO A 50 -7.36 -14.14 4.74
CA PRO A 50 -7.93 -12.97 4.09
C PRO A 50 -8.78 -13.43 2.89
N SER A 51 -9.98 -12.87 2.79
CA SER A 51 -10.93 -13.13 1.72
C SER A 51 -10.77 -12.14 0.57
N PHE A 52 -9.99 -11.09 0.77
CA PHE A 52 -9.73 -10.04 -0.21
C PHE A 52 -8.33 -9.49 -0.02
N PHE A 53 -7.65 -9.25 -1.14
CA PHE A 53 -6.40 -8.53 -1.19
C PHE A 53 -6.29 -7.80 -2.52
N PHE A 54 -5.30 -6.94 -2.63
CA PHE A 54 -4.98 -6.25 -3.88
C PHE A 54 -3.47 -6.18 -4.04
N LEU A 55 -3.03 -6.02 -5.28
CA LEU A 55 -1.63 -6.05 -5.67
C LEU A 55 -1.41 -5.14 -6.90
N PRO A 56 -0.18 -4.68 -7.17
CA PRO A 56 0.10 -3.88 -8.37
C PRO A 56 -0.29 -4.66 -9.63
N THR A 57 -0.80 -3.96 -10.65
CA THR A 57 -1.20 -4.61 -11.92
C THR A 57 -0.02 -5.13 -12.74
N ASP A 58 1.14 -4.48 -12.61
CA ASP A 58 2.38 -4.83 -13.32
C ASP A 58 3.42 -5.35 -12.33
N LEU A 59 3.43 -6.67 -12.12
CA LEU A 59 4.41 -7.33 -11.26
C LEU A 59 5.81 -7.41 -11.90
N ASN A 60 5.90 -7.36 -13.23
CA ASN A 60 7.18 -7.43 -13.94
C ASN A 60 8.03 -6.18 -13.70
N TYR A 61 7.40 -5.02 -13.53
CA TYR A 61 8.09 -3.81 -13.08
C TYR A 61 8.91 -4.04 -11.81
N PHE A 62 8.32 -4.65 -10.78
CA PHE A 62 8.99 -4.90 -9.50
C PHE A 62 10.11 -5.92 -9.61
N LEU A 63 9.94 -6.94 -10.46
CA LEU A 63 10.97 -7.95 -10.70
C LEU A 63 12.18 -7.32 -11.41
N ASN A 64 11.93 -6.50 -12.42
CA ASN A 64 12.97 -5.77 -13.14
C ASN A 64 13.67 -4.75 -12.24
N TYR A 65 12.93 -4.07 -11.36
CA TYR A 65 13.49 -3.15 -10.39
C TYR A 65 14.46 -3.86 -9.43
N GLU A 66 14.06 -4.97 -8.81
CA GLU A 66 14.94 -5.73 -7.90
C GLU A 66 16.18 -6.25 -8.64
N ARG A 67 16.04 -6.74 -9.88
CA ARG A 67 17.19 -7.16 -10.71
C ARG A 67 18.17 -6.02 -10.97
N GLN A 68 17.68 -4.81 -11.27
CA GLN A 68 18.52 -3.64 -11.48
C GLN A 68 19.18 -3.16 -10.18
N ASP A 69 18.43 -3.11 -9.08
CA ASP A 69 18.98 -2.74 -7.78
C ASP A 69 20.03 -3.74 -7.30
N ARG A 70 19.83 -5.04 -7.55
CA ARG A 70 20.81 -6.07 -7.24
C ARG A 70 22.11 -5.86 -8.02
N LYS A 71 22.02 -5.62 -9.34
CA LYS A 71 23.20 -5.27 -10.17
C LYS A 71 23.92 -4.03 -9.63
N ARG A 72 23.16 -3.00 -9.23
CA ARG A 72 23.71 -1.78 -8.60
C ARG A 72 24.44 -2.10 -7.29
N ARG A 73 23.81 -2.84 -6.38
CA ARG A 73 24.40 -3.25 -5.09
C ARG A 73 25.67 -4.06 -5.28
N ARG A 74 25.68 -5.03 -6.20
CA ARG A 74 26.86 -5.83 -6.54
C ARG A 74 28.01 -4.97 -7.06
N LYS A 75 27.73 -4.10 -8.04
CA LYS A 75 28.74 -3.19 -8.64
C LYS A 75 29.34 -2.25 -7.61
N LEU A 76 28.53 -1.67 -6.73
CA LEU A 76 29.00 -0.78 -5.67
C LEU A 76 29.75 -1.56 -4.59
N GLY A 77 29.23 -2.70 -4.15
CA GLY A 77 29.87 -3.58 -3.16
C GLY A 77 31.27 -4.02 -3.57
N ARG A 78 31.46 -4.39 -4.85
CA ARG A 78 32.80 -4.71 -5.40
C ARG A 78 33.77 -3.53 -5.38
N ARG A 79 33.27 -2.29 -5.50
CA ARG A 79 34.10 -1.08 -5.54
C ARG A 79 34.44 -0.54 -4.16
N THR A 80 33.50 -0.61 -3.22
CA THR A 80 33.63 0.00 -1.89
C THR A 80 33.92 -1.01 -0.79
N GLY A 81 33.84 -2.31 -1.08
CA GLY A 81 33.90 -3.38 -0.07
C GLY A 81 32.68 -3.44 0.85
N THR A 82 31.66 -2.60 0.63
CA THR A 82 30.45 -2.54 1.46
C THR A 82 29.21 -2.62 0.58
N ILE A 83 28.31 -3.57 0.87
CA ILE A 83 27.04 -3.72 0.15
C ILE A 83 26.13 -2.54 0.53
N PRO A 84 25.71 -1.68 -0.43
CA PRO A 84 24.79 -0.61 -0.11
C PRO A 84 23.38 -1.17 0.16
N ALA A 85 22.58 -0.42 0.92
CA ALA A 85 21.21 -0.77 1.23
C ALA A 85 20.38 -1.03 -0.04
N ARG A 86 19.42 -1.97 0.06
CA ARG A 86 18.43 -2.26 -0.97
C ARG A 86 17.56 -1.02 -1.21
N MET A 87 17.25 -0.75 -2.47
CA MET A 87 16.24 0.23 -2.83
C MET A 87 14.99 -0.50 -3.31
N CYS A 88 13.81 -0.02 -2.93
CA CYS A 88 12.54 -0.54 -3.41
C CYS A 88 11.75 0.55 -4.16
N PRO A 89 10.81 0.15 -5.05
CA PRO A 89 9.94 1.10 -5.72
C PRO A 89 9.05 1.86 -4.74
N THR A 90 8.91 3.15 -4.98
CA THR A 90 7.96 4.02 -4.28
C THR A 90 6.63 4.10 -5.02
N ALA A 91 5.59 4.61 -4.35
CA ALA A 91 4.31 4.93 -4.99
C ALA A 91 4.48 5.84 -6.22
N GLN A 92 5.32 6.88 -6.11
CA GLN A 92 5.58 7.82 -7.19
C GLN A 92 6.29 7.16 -8.37
N THR A 93 7.37 6.40 -8.12
CA THR A 93 8.14 5.75 -9.19
C THR A 93 7.31 4.71 -9.94
N TYR A 94 6.39 4.02 -9.24
CA TYR A 94 5.48 3.08 -9.86
C TYR A 94 4.41 3.78 -10.71
N GLN A 95 3.83 4.86 -10.20
CA GLN A 95 2.90 5.68 -10.97
C GLN A 95 3.57 6.25 -12.23
N ASP A 96 4.78 6.79 -12.10
CA ASP A 96 5.53 7.35 -13.22
C ASP A 96 5.80 6.29 -14.29
N HIS A 97 6.21 5.08 -13.90
CA HIS A 97 6.36 3.95 -14.82
C HIS A 97 5.10 3.69 -15.64
N GLN A 98 3.94 3.64 -14.98
CA GLN A 98 2.65 3.40 -15.67
C GLN A 98 2.26 4.56 -16.59
N ARG A 99 2.57 5.80 -16.23
CA ARG A 99 2.34 6.97 -17.09
C ARG A 99 3.22 6.95 -18.33
N HIS A 100 4.50 6.55 -18.19
CA HIS A 100 5.41 6.40 -19.33
C HIS A 100 5.00 5.27 -20.28
N GLN A 101 4.34 4.22 -19.75
CA GLN A 101 3.74 3.15 -20.56
C GLN A 101 2.35 3.49 -21.11
N GLU A 102 1.88 4.72 -20.91
CA GLU A 102 0.55 5.19 -21.36
C GLU A 102 -0.61 4.33 -20.84
N VAL A 103 -0.46 3.75 -19.64
CA VAL A 103 -1.51 2.92 -19.03
C VAL A 103 -2.67 3.80 -18.57
N GLU A 104 -3.87 3.55 -19.12
CA GLU A 104 -5.08 4.28 -18.78
C GLU A 104 -5.42 4.16 -17.29
N GLY A 105 -5.72 5.29 -16.64
CA GLY A 105 -6.12 5.33 -15.22
C GLY A 105 -4.99 5.59 -14.22
N ALA A 106 -3.72 5.60 -14.64
CA ALA A 106 -2.56 5.89 -13.78
C ALA A 106 -2.40 7.38 -13.39
N GLY A 107 -3.42 8.21 -13.65
CA GLY A 107 -3.37 9.67 -13.42
C GLY A 107 -3.38 10.09 -11.95
N LEU A 108 -4.02 9.30 -11.07
CA LEU A 108 -4.19 9.64 -9.65
C LEU A 108 -3.26 8.87 -8.71
N GLY A 109 -2.64 7.79 -9.18
CA GLY A 109 -1.81 6.88 -8.39
C GLY A 109 -1.55 5.60 -9.17
N GLY A 110 -0.78 4.68 -8.59
CA GLY A 110 -0.53 3.37 -9.20
C GLY A 110 -1.80 2.55 -9.35
N LEU A 111 -1.86 1.68 -10.35
CA LEU A 111 -2.99 0.78 -10.58
C LEU A 111 -2.77 -0.57 -9.89
N TYR A 112 -3.83 -1.06 -9.25
CA TYR A 112 -3.83 -2.28 -8.47
C TYR A 112 -4.99 -3.19 -8.85
N THR A 113 -4.69 -4.47 -9.03
CA THR A 113 -5.67 -5.53 -9.23
C THR A 113 -6.25 -5.95 -7.89
N ARG A 114 -7.58 -6.04 -7.80
CA ARG A 114 -8.35 -6.50 -6.65
C ARG A 114 -8.74 -7.97 -6.83
N ILE A 115 -8.36 -8.82 -5.89
CA ILE A 115 -8.67 -10.24 -5.89
C ILE A 115 -9.60 -10.57 -4.72
N VAL A 116 -10.73 -11.21 -5.01
CA VAL A 116 -11.72 -11.67 -4.03
C VAL A 116 -11.72 -13.20 -4.02
N ILE A 117 -11.49 -13.79 -2.85
CA ILE A 117 -11.33 -15.24 -2.68
C ILE A 117 -12.60 -15.90 -2.13
N ASN A 118 -13.29 -15.23 -1.21
CA ASN A 118 -14.54 -15.74 -0.62
C ASN A 118 -15.69 -14.79 -0.90
N ASP A 119 -16.90 -15.35 -0.94
CA ASP A 119 -18.11 -14.56 -1.11
C ASP A 119 -18.53 -13.88 0.19
N PHE A 120 -18.03 -12.67 0.42
CA PHE A 120 -18.42 -11.84 1.58
C PHE A 120 -19.23 -10.59 1.18
N LEU A 121 -19.57 -10.47 -0.10
CA LEU A 121 -20.29 -9.32 -0.61
C LEU A 121 -21.80 -9.49 -0.35
N PRO A 122 -22.56 -8.39 -0.18
CA PRO A 122 -23.99 -8.46 0.08
C PRO A 122 -24.71 -9.29 -0.99
N GLN A 123 -25.54 -10.24 -0.55
CA GLN A 123 -26.41 -11.00 -1.44
C GLN A 123 -27.65 -10.15 -1.78
N TYR A 124 -27.99 -10.06 -3.06
CA TYR A 124 -29.20 -9.40 -3.54
C TYR A 124 -29.85 -10.25 -4.65
N PRO A 125 -31.18 -10.14 -4.86
CA PRO A 125 -31.87 -10.89 -5.90
C PRO A 125 -31.26 -10.66 -7.28
N GLY A 126 -30.99 -11.73 -8.02
CA GLY A 126 -30.41 -11.67 -9.37
C GLY A 126 -28.89 -11.51 -9.44
N ARG A 127 -28.17 -11.58 -8.31
CA ARG A 127 -26.70 -11.62 -8.32
C ARG A 127 -26.21 -12.93 -8.96
N ALA A 128 -25.22 -12.81 -9.84
CA ALA A 128 -24.54 -13.97 -10.42
C ALA A 128 -23.85 -14.81 -9.31
N PRO A 129 -23.70 -16.14 -9.51
CA PRO A 129 -22.92 -16.96 -8.59
C PRO A 129 -21.51 -16.40 -8.45
N PHE A 130 -21.05 -16.27 -7.21
CA PHE A 130 -19.72 -15.75 -6.93
C PHE A 130 -18.63 -16.65 -7.55
N GLN A 131 -17.69 -16.02 -8.25
CA GLN A 131 -16.48 -16.67 -8.73
C GLN A 131 -15.25 -16.05 -8.06
N PRO A 132 -14.43 -16.86 -7.36
CA PRO A 132 -13.16 -16.39 -6.82
C PRO A 132 -12.22 -15.93 -7.94
N GLY A 133 -11.58 -14.78 -7.77
CA GLY A 133 -10.79 -14.19 -8.84
C GLY A 133 -10.67 -12.68 -8.78
N PRO A 134 -10.25 -12.07 -9.91
CA PRO A 134 -10.39 -10.64 -10.13
C PRO A 134 -11.80 -10.15 -9.83
N SER A 135 -11.91 -9.06 -9.09
CA SER A 135 -13.21 -8.54 -8.65
C SER A 135 -14.11 -8.14 -9.82
N GLU A 136 -15.32 -8.68 -9.86
CA GLU A 136 -16.38 -8.27 -10.80
C GLU A 136 -16.78 -6.79 -10.65
N TYR A 137 -16.55 -6.20 -9.48
CA TYR A 137 -16.86 -4.79 -9.18
C TYR A 137 -15.75 -3.82 -9.65
N GLY A 138 -14.95 -4.24 -10.63
CA GLY A 138 -13.81 -3.56 -11.22
C GLY A 138 -12.49 -4.22 -10.81
N ALA A 139 -11.87 -4.96 -11.71
CA ALA A 139 -10.63 -5.67 -11.41
C ALA A 139 -9.52 -4.70 -10.98
N THR A 140 -9.47 -3.48 -11.52
CA THR A 140 -8.38 -2.52 -11.30
C THR A 140 -8.85 -1.23 -10.65
N LYS A 141 -8.09 -0.72 -9.68
CA LYS A 141 -8.30 0.59 -9.03
C LYS A 141 -6.98 1.32 -8.81
N SER A 142 -7.03 2.65 -8.86
CA SER A 142 -5.90 3.49 -8.50
C SER A 142 -5.77 3.61 -6.99
N TRP A 143 -4.54 3.59 -6.48
CA TRP A 143 -4.20 3.85 -5.08
C TRP A 143 -2.87 4.59 -5.01
N THR A 144 -2.80 5.58 -4.11
CA THR A 144 -1.62 6.45 -3.92
C THR A 144 -0.60 5.89 -2.92
N GLY A 145 -0.90 4.74 -2.33
CA GLY A 145 -0.03 4.12 -1.35
C GLY A 145 1.13 3.34 -1.94
N SER A 146 1.98 2.86 -1.03
CA SER A 146 3.19 2.10 -1.31
C SER A 146 2.85 0.77 -1.99
N PRO A 147 3.38 0.52 -3.19
CA PRO A 147 3.19 -0.76 -3.83
C PRO A 147 3.84 -1.89 -3.02
N MET A 148 4.92 -1.60 -2.29
CA MET A 148 5.61 -2.58 -1.46
C MET A 148 4.73 -3.05 -0.29
N ALA A 149 3.93 -2.16 0.32
CA ALA A 149 2.95 -2.56 1.33
C ALA A 149 1.92 -3.56 0.78
N SER A 150 1.40 -3.30 -0.43
CA SER A 150 0.45 -4.20 -1.08
C SER A 150 1.07 -5.54 -1.48
N LEU A 151 2.32 -5.53 -1.96
CA LEU A 151 3.05 -6.74 -2.34
C LEU A 151 3.34 -7.63 -1.15
N GLN A 152 3.72 -7.06 -0.01
CA GLN A 152 3.90 -7.84 1.22
C GLN A 152 2.60 -8.55 1.61
N ARG A 153 1.46 -7.86 1.53
CA ARG A 153 0.16 -8.49 1.78
C ARG A 153 -0.15 -9.59 0.75
N ALA A 154 0.15 -9.36 -0.52
CA ALA A 154 -0.07 -10.34 -1.59
C ALA A 154 0.80 -11.59 -1.41
N VAL A 155 2.06 -11.46 -1.00
CA VAL A 155 2.96 -12.59 -0.73
C VAL A 155 2.48 -13.42 0.46
N LEU A 156 1.84 -12.81 1.47
CA LEU A 156 1.21 -13.57 2.56
C LEU A 156 0.12 -14.53 2.06
N MET A 157 -0.56 -14.21 0.95
CA MET A 157 -1.56 -15.10 0.35
C MET A 157 -0.97 -16.42 -0.12
N LEU A 158 0.31 -16.43 -0.54
CA LEU A 158 0.99 -17.65 -1.00
C LEU A 158 1.23 -18.67 0.11
N ARG A 159 1.10 -18.27 1.39
CA ARG A 159 1.24 -19.19 2.54
C ARG A 159 0.05 -20.14 2.68
N LYS A 160 -1.07 -19.88 1.99
CA LYS A 160 -2.23 -20.78 1.98
C LYS A 160 -1.93 -22.04 1.18
N LEU A 161 -2.37 -23.19 1.69
CA LEU A 161 -2.32 -24.46 0.95
C LEU A 161 -3.26 -24.44 -0.26
N ASN A 162 -4.43 -23.82 -0.12
CA ASN A 162 -5.39 -23.67 -1.20
C ASN A 162 -5.30 -22.25 -1.79
N LEU A 163 -4.80 -22.16 -3.01
CA LEU A 163 -4.67 -20.92 -3.78
C LEU A 163 -5.76 -20.77 -4.86
N TYR A 164 -6.89 -21.47 -4.70
CA TYR A 164 -8.07 -21.32 -5.53
C TYR A 164 -8.56 -19.86 -5.51
N GLY A 165 -8.94 -19.35 -6.69
CA GLY A 165 -9.30 -17.94 -6.88
C GLY A 165 -8.14 -16.98 -7.11
N ILE A 166 -6.88 -17.41 -6.97
CA ILE A 166 -5.73 -16.61 -7.40
C ILE A 166 -5.29 -17.12 -8.79
N PRO A 167 -5.33 -16.28 -9.85
CA PRO A 167 -4.86 -16.65 -11.18
C PRO A 167 -3.44 -17.21 -11.16
N ARG A 168 -3.16 -18.21 -12.01
CA ARG A 168 -1.88 -18.93 -12.03
C ARG A 168 -0.72 -17.97 -12.31
N GLU A 169 -0.94 -17.03 -13.20
CA GLU A 169 0.01 -16.01 -13.64
C GLU A 169 0.43 -15.13 -12.47
N ILE A 170 -0.55 -14.71 -11.64
CA ILE A 170 -0.28 -13.91 -10.43
C ILE A 170 0.50 -14.74 -9.41
N ARG A 171 0.15 -16.01 -9.20
CA ARG A 171 0.88 -16.88 -8.27
C ARG A 171 2.33 -17.07 -8.69
N ASP A 172 2.56 -17.35 -9.96
CA ASP A 172 3.90 -17.57 -10.49
C ASP A 172 4.74 -16.30 -10.44
N ALA A 173 4.16 -15.13 -10.75
CA ALA A 173 4.84 -13.84 -10.64
C ALA A 173 5.17 -13.47 -9.19
N LEU A 174 4.26 -13.70 -8.23
CA LEU A 174 4.53 -13.45 -6.81
C LEU A 174 5.61 -14.38 -6.25
N ARG A 175 5.69 -15.64 -6.71
CA ARG A 175 6.79 -16.55 -6.36
C ARG A 175 8.13 -16.07 -6.90
N GLN A 176 8.18 -15.67 -8.18
CA GLN A 176 9.39 -15.11 -8.77
C GLN A 176 9.86 -13.85 -8.03
N LEU A 177 8.93 -12.99 -7.61
CA LEU A 177 9.26 -11.86 -6.75
C LEU A 177 9.82 -12.34 -5.41
N GLN A 178 9.15 -13.27 -4.73
CA GLN A 178 9.64 -13.79 -3.45
C GLN A 178 11.07 -14.35 -3.56
N ASP A 179 11.35 -15.12 -4.60
CA ASP A 179 12.68 -15.68 -4.86
C ASP A 179 13.70 -14.56 -5.13
N ALA A 180 13.35 -13.59 -5.98
CA ALA A 180 14.22 -12.46 -6.29
C ALA A 180 14.56 -11.60 -5.06
N TYR A 181 13.61 -11.40 -4.13
CA TYR A 181 13.88 -10.64 -2.91
C TYR A 181 14.60 -11.46 -1.82
N SER A 182 14.59 -12.79 -1.91
CA SER A 182 15.24 -13.68 -0.94
C SER A 182 16.67 -14.07 -1.32
N GLU A 183 17.07 -13.85 -2.56
CA GLU A 183 18.41 -14.21 -3.04
C GLU A 183 19.50 -13.35 -2.39
N GLU A 184 20.54 -14.03 -1.89
CA GLU A 184 21.70 -13.38 -1.31
C GLU A 184 22.60 -12.74 -2.37
N LEU A 185 23.28 -11.67 -1.99
CA LEU A 185 24.23 -10.99 -2.86
C LEU A 185 25.60 -11.67 -2.80
N ASP A 186 25.92 -12.43 -3.85
CA ASP A 186 27.27 -12.96 -4.04
C ASP A 186 28.19 -11.92 -4.72
N LEU A 187 29.14 -11.37 -3.95
CA LEU A 187 30.14 -10.44 -4.46
C LEU A 187 31.26 -11.14 -5.24
N ASP A 188 31.54 -12.40 -4.92
CA ASP A 188 32.69 -13.17 -5.38
C ASP A 188 32.38 -13.97 -6.65
N GLY A 189 31.11 -14.25 -6.91
CA GLY A 189 30.69 -15.01 -8.09
C GLY A 189 31.18 -14.38 -9.40
N SER A 190 31.99 -15.14 -10.15
CA SER A 190 32.13 -14.92 -11.60
C SER A 190 30.72 -14.93 -12.21
N ASP A 191 30.46 -14.05 -13.18
CA ASP A 191 29.17 -13.97 -13.86
C ASP A 191 28.95 -15.20 -14.75
N THR A 192 28.86 -16.40 -14.16
CA THR A 192 28.51 -17.66 -14.85
C THR A 192 27.01 -17.94 -14.77
N SER A 193 26.18 -16.89 -14.64
CA SER A 193 24.75 -17.02 -14.91
C SER A 193 24.56 -17.10 -16.43
N SER A 194 24.77 -18.31 -16.92
CA SER A 194 24.33 -18.81 -18.22
C SER A 194 22.81 -18.70 -18.33
N GLU A 195 22.30 -17.51 -18.64
CA GLU A 195 21.06 -17.37 -19.40
C GLU A 195 21.45 -16.77 -20.75
N GLY A 196 21.31 -17.59 -21.79
CA GLY A 196 21.75 -17.29 -23.14
C GLY A 196 21.18 -15.99 -23.68
N CYS A 197 22.04 -14.99 -23.75
CA CYS A 197 21.95 -13.96 -24.77
C CYS A 197 23.03 -14.31 -25.80
N ILE A 198 22.64 -15.00 -26.88
CA ILE A 198 23.43 -15.01 -28.10
C ILE A 198 23.34 -13.57 -28.62
N GLU A 199 24.30 -12.73 -28.25
CA GLU A 199 24.52 -11.50 -28.99
C GLU A 199 25.01 -11.87 -30.40
N PRO A 200 24.41 -11.34 -31.47
CA PRO A 200 24.99 -11.39 -32.79
C PRO A 200 26.34 -10.69 -32.74
N ARG A 201 27.39 -11.47 -33.02
CA ARG A 201 28.74 -10.99 -33.25
C ARG A 201 28.70 -10.01 -34.43
N GLU A 202 28.72 -8.70 -34.15
CA GLU A 202 28.89 -7.71 -35.20
C GLU A 202 30.31 -7.81 -35.78
N PRO A 203 30.45 -7.72 -37.11
CA PRO A 203 31.75 -7.73 -37.76
C PRO A 203 32.47 -6.40 -37.49
N GLU A 204 33.72 -6.50 -37.04
CA GLU A 204 34.67 -5.39 -36.97
C GLU A 204 34.86 -4.79 -38.37
N GLU A 205 34.39 -3.55 -38.58
CA GLU A 205 34.91 -2.67 -39.63
C GLU A 205 34.99 -1.22 -39.12
N ASN A 206 36.25 -0.77 -38.97
CA ASN A 206 36.83 0.52 -39.32
C ASN A 206 36.19 1.85 -38.86
N ASP A 207 37.02 2.58 -38.09
CA ASP A 207 37.32 4.01 -38.16
C ASP A 207 36.39 4.91 -39.00
N LEU A 208 35.72 5.87 -38.35
CA LEU A 208 35.96 7.33 -38.51
C LEU A 208 34.90 8.16 -37.74
N GLU A 209 35.44 9.09 -36.94
CA GLU A 209 34.95 10.44 -36.59
C GLU A 209 33.67 10.70 -35.75
N GLU A 210 33.95 11.41 -34.64
CA GLU A 210 33.33 12.68 -34.25
C GLU A 210 31.89 12.69 -33.68
N GLY A 211 31.79 13.09 -32.41
CA GLY A 211 30.68 13.92 -31.94
C GLY A 211 29.90 13.41 -30.73
N GLY A 212 29.93 14.19 -29.64
CA GLY A 212 28.77 14.30 -28.75
C GLY A 212 28.83 13.55 -27.42
N GLY A 213 29.73 13.94 -26.52
CA GLY A 213 29.71 13.52 -25.12
C GLY A 213 28.48 14.05 -24.37
N GLY A 214 27.42 13.24 -24.24
CA GLY A 214 26.28 13.50 -23.36
C GLY A 214 26.56 13.01 -21.93
N LYS A 215 26.98 13.93 -21.04
CA LYS A 215 27.09 13.69 -19.59
C LYS A 215 25.69 13.64 -18.96
N TYR A 216 25.35 12.52 -18.34
CA TYR A 216 24.22 12.41 -17.41
C TYR A 216 24.61 13.05 -16.07
N GLU A 217 24.16 14.28 -15.86
CA GLU A 217 24.43 15.08 -14.65
C GLU A 217 23.31 14.83 -13.61
N TYR A 218 23.62 14.04 -12.58
CA TYR A 218 22.72 13.80 -11.46
C TYR A 218 22.75 15.01 -10.52
N LYS A 219 21.80 15.94 -10.66
CA LYS A 219 21.70 17.12 -9.79
C LYS A 219 21.22 16.73 -8.38
N ARG A 220 22.19 16.59 -7.48
CA ARG A 220 22.03 16.56 -6.02
C ARG A 220 21.53 17.94 -5.55
N ARG A 221 20.29 18.03 -5.07
CA ARG A 221 19.78 19.22 -4.35
C ARG A 221 20.20 19.11 -2.88
N GLU A 222 21.05 20.03 -2.44
CA GLU A 222 21.28 20.30 -1.01
C GLU A 222 20.13 21.17 -0.43
N PRO A 223 19.74 20.98 0.83
CA PRO A 223 18.78 21.85 1.50
C PRO A 223 19.47 23.11 2.02
N ARG A 224 19.01 24.28 1.56
CA ARG A 224 19.36 25.57 2.17
C ARG A 224 18.49 25.81 3.40
N THR A 225 19.14 25.82 4.56
CA THR A 225 18.68 26.47 5.78
C THR A 225 18.57 27.98 5.58
N LYS A 226 17.40 28.56 5.83
CA LYS A 226 17.28 29.97 6.20
C LYS A 226 16.28 30.13 7.34
N SER A 227 16.87 30.47 8.48
CA SER A 227 16.28 31.10 9.65
C SER A 227 15.73 32.48 9.27
N GLU A 228 14.48 32.77 9.63
CA GLU A 228 14.06 34.13 9.96
C GLU A 228 13.20 34.11 11.23
N GLN A 229 13.74 34.76 12.26
CA GLN A 229 13.06 35.13 13.50
C GLN A 229 12.15 36.35 13.25
N SER A 230 10.92 36.27 13.74
CA SER A 230 10.19 37.36 14.40
C SER A 230 8.98 36.70 15.08
N GLY A 231 8.66 36.89 16.36
CA GLY A 231 8.92 38.02 17.24
C GLY A 231 7.64 38.84 17.39
N ALA A 232 6.63 38.33 18.12
CA ALA A 232 5.60 39.14 18.76
C ALA A 232 4.89 38.34 19.87
N GLU A 233 5.11 38.78 21.10
CA GLU A 233 4.45 38.40 22.33
C GLU A 233 2.96 38.79 22.30
N GLN A 234 2.06 37.95 22.84
CA GLN A 234 0.90 38.42 23.64
C GLN A 234 0.48 37.38 24.70
N ARG A 235 0.91 37.67 25.93
CA ARG A 235 0.25 37.56 27.25
C ARG A 235 -1.08 36.79 27.41
N SER A 236 -1.02 35.88 28.40
CA SER A 236 -1.90 35.74 29.58
C SER A 236 -3.28 35.06 29.50
N ALA A 237 -3.42 33.99 30.30
CA ALA A 237 -4.45 33.69 31.33
C ALA A 237 -4.72 32.18 31.36
N SER A 238 -4.22 31.40 32.34
CA SER A 238 -4.75 31.24 33.72
C SER A 238 -6.24 30.89 33.76
N GLY A 239 -6.54 29.62 34.07
CA GLY A 239 -7.89 29.15 34.34
C GLY A 239 -7.92 27.67 34.76
N ASN A 240 -7.53 27.39 36.01
CA ASN A 240 -7.88 26.16 36.70
C ASN A 240 -9.40 26.05 36.86
N ARG A 241 -9.97 24.86 36.66
CA ARG A 241 -11.21 24.48 37.34
C ARG A 241 -11.30 22.95 37.49
N GLU A 242 -11.07 22.51 38.73
CA GLU A 242 -11.53 21.24 39.30
C GLU A 242 -13.05 21.27 39.53
N GLN A 243 -13.58 20.12 39.98
CA GLN A 243 -14.94 19.85 40.52
C GLN A 243 -16.01 19.53 39.46
N ASP A 244 -16.84 18.47 39.57
CA ASP A 244 -17.26 17.68 40.73
C ASP A 244 -17.72 16.27 40.34
N ASN A 245 -17.69 15.40 41.35
CA ASN A 245 -18.41 14.13 41.46
C ASN A 245 -19.93 14.34 41.42
N GLU A 246 -20.68 13.41 40.85
CA GLU A 246 -21.94 12.97 41.48
C GLU A 246 -22.33 11.54 41.06
N GLU A 247 -22.34 10.66 42.07
CA GLU A 247 -23.04 9.37 42.08
C GLU A 247 -24.54 9.58 42.28
N HIS A 248 -25.35 8.66 41.73
CA HIS A 248 -26.68 8.18 42.15
C HIS A 248 -27.50 7.85 40.88
N LYS A 249 -28.31 6.80 40.76
CA LYS A 249 -29.01 5.96 41.73
C LYS A 249 -29.44 4.66 41.01
N VAL A 250 -29.36 3.56 41.74
CA VAL A 250 -30.11 2.32 41.48
C VAL A 250 -31.60 2.64 41.56
N ASN A 251 -32.42 2.10 40.64
CA ASN A 251 -33.76 1.64 40.97
C ASN A 251 -34.19 0.48 40.07
N LYS A 252 -34.74 -0.51 40.76
CA LYS A 252 -35.33 -1.77 40.32
C LYS A 252 -36.85 -1.55 40.39
N ASP A 253 -37.61 -2.01 39.39
CA ASP A 253 -38.84 -2.81 39.56
C ASP A 253 -39.76 -2.77 38.33
N GLU A 254 -40.11 -4.01 37.94
CA GLU A 254 -41.43 -4.57 37.60
C GLU A 254 -42.45 -3.78 36.76
N GLY A 255 -42.84 -4.41 35.64
CA GLY A 255 -44.23 -4.89 35.50
C GLY A 255 -45.20 -4.10 34.61
N CYS A 256 -45.99 -4.89 33.86
CA CYS A 256 -47.31 -4.59 33.25
C CYS A 256 -47.41 -4.03 31.81
N THR A 257 -47.74 -4.96 30.90
CA THR A 257 -48.92 -5.00 30.01
C THR A 257 -49.33 -3.80 29.13
N SER A 258 -49.26 -4.08 27.82
CA SER A 258 -50.29 -3.92 26.76
C SER A 258 -50.86 -2.55 26.37
N ASN A 259 -50.74 -2.29 25.06
CA ASN A 259 -51.69 -1.71 24.09
C ASN A 259 -51.22 -0.44 23.36
N SER A 260 -51.10 -0.61 22.03
CA SER A 260 -51.70 0.22 20.97
C SER A 260 -51.89 1.71 21.28
N GLU A 261 -51.15 2.57 20.57
CA GLU A 261 -51.74 3.61 19.72
C GLU A 261 -50.67 4.36 18.93
N ASP A 262 -51.01 4.64 17.67
CA ASP A 262 -50.29 5.49 16.74
C ASP A 262 -49.87 6.82 17.36
N LYS A 263 -48.55 7.05 17.43
CA LYS A 263 -47.98 8.37 17.70
C LYS A 263 -46.97 8.73 16.62
N ALA A 264 -47.29 9.84 15.96
CA ALA A 264 -46.51 10.55 14.98
C ALA A 264 -45.01 10.60 15.36
N LEU A 265 -44.19 10.14 14.42
CA LEU A 265 -42.74 10.23 14.48
C LEU A 265 -42.33 11.71 14.57
N GLN A 266 -41.96 12.15 15.76
CA GLN A 266 -41.05 13.28 15.87
C GLN A 266 -39.70 12.86 15.27
N PRO A 267 -38.97 13.76 14.59
CA PRO A 267 -37.61 13.49 14.12
C PRO A 267 -36.70 13.40 15.35
N GLY A 268 -36.65 12.20 15.93
CA GLY A 268 -35.65 11.84 16.90
C GLY A 268 -34.29 12.12 16.28
N ASN A 269 -33.48 12.85 17.05
CA ASN A 269 -32.09 13.16 16.81
C ASN A 269 -31.24 11.87 16.87
N SER A 270 -31.61 10.89 16.03
CA SER A 270 -30.80 9.76 15.68
C SER A 270 -29.62 10.37 14.95
N SER A 271 -28.52 10.54 15.68
CA SER A 271 -27.18 10.63 15.13
C SER A 271 -26.91 9.32 14.39
N SER A 272 -27.64 9.13 13.30
CA SER A 272 -27.39 8.11 12.32
C SER A 272 -25.93 8.30 11.94
N ARG A 273 -25.16 7.24 12.16
CA ARG A 273 -23.81 7.08 11.63
C ARG A 273 -23.91 6.95 10.10
N PHE A 274 -24.49 7.95 9.46
CA PHE A 274 -24.68 8.03 8.03
C PHE A 274 -23.29 8.11 7.43
N TRP A 275 -22.96 7.07 6.69
CA TRP A 275 -21.81 6.96 5.83
C TRP A 275 -21.77 8.18 4.90
N ARG A 276 -20.90 9.15 5.21
CA ARG A 276 -20.76 10.42 4.46
C ARG A 276 -19.92 10.30 3.18
N TRP A 277 -19.44 9.11 2.86
CA TRP A 277 -18.44 8.87 1.82
C TRP A 277 -19.12 8.21 0.64
N GLY A 278 -19.28 8.96 -0.45
CA GLY A 278 -19.79 8.42 -1.71
C GLY A 278 -18.78 7.48 -2.38
N PRO A 279 -19.18 6.76 -3.44
CA PRO A 279 -18.31 5.81 -4.16
C PRO A 279 -17.07 6.44 -4.82
N SER A 280 -16.98 7.76 -4.86
CA SER A 280 -15.84 8.54 -5.35
C SER A 280 -14.80 8.91 -4.28
N ALA A 281 -15.04 8.56 -3.02
CA ALA A 281 -14.13 8.83 -1.92
C ALA A 281 -12.74 8.19 -2.13
N THR A 282 -11.68 8.99 -1.95
CA THR A 282 -10.29 8.50 -2.04
C THR A 282 -9.69 8.20 -0.65
N SER A 283 -8.55 7.49 -0.63
CA SER A 283 -7.75 7.31 0.59
C SER A 283 -7.24 8.64 1.16
N ASP A 284 -6.93 9.61 0.29
CA ASP A 284 -6.52 10.96 0.68
C ASP A 284 -7.64 11.72 1.39
N ASP A 285 -8.87 11.59 0.90
CA ASP A 285 -10.02 12.20 1.55
C ASP A 285 -10.18 11.61 2.96
N ALA A 286 -10.08 10.28 3.10
CA ALA A 286 -10.15 9.59 4.39
C ALA A 286 -9.01 10.03 5.33
N ALA A 287 -7.76 10.09 4.84
CA ALA A 287 -6.61 10.55 5.61
C ALA A 287 -6.80 12.01 6.10
N LYS A 288 -7.26 12.91 5.23
CA LYS A 288 -7.58 14.31 5.59
C LYS A 288 -8.69 14.40 6.63
N PHE A 289 -9.68 13.51 6.60
CA PHE A 289 -10.73 13.47 7.60
C PHE A 289 -10.18 13.02 8.96
N PHE A 290 -9.41 11.94 9.01
CA PHE A 290 -8.87 11.44 10.28
C PHE A 290 -7.82 12.39 10.88
N GLN A 291 -7.05 13.12 10.07
CA GLN A 291 -6.16 14.19 10.55
C GLN A 291 -6.89 15.36 11.21
N ARG A 292 -8.19 15.56 10.95
CA ARG A 292 -9.00 16.64 11.56
C ARG A 292 -9.68 16.23 12.87
N VAL A 293 -9.75 14.92 13.13
CA VAL A 293 -10.52 14.33 14.23
C VAL A 293 -9.61 13.89 15.39
N LEU A 294 -8.30 13.76 15.14
CA LEU A 294 -7.25 13.60 16.14
C LEU A 294 -6.71 14.97 16.56
#